data_AF-A0A345PPU9-F1
#
_entry.id   AF-A0A345PPU9-F1
#
_cell.length_a   1.000
_cell.length_b   1.000
_cell.length_c   1.000
_cell.angle_alpha   90.00
_cell.angle_beta   90.00
_cell.angle_gamma   90.00
#
_symmetry.space_group_name_H-M   'P 1'
#
loop_
_entity.id
_entity.type
_entity.pdbx_description
1 polymer ?
#
loop_
_entity_poly.entity_id
_entity_poly.type
_entity_poly.pdbx_seq_one_letter_code
_entity_poly.pdbx_strand_id
1 'polypeptide(L)'
;MKTRLLYTLNLFACTGIGACNGMNMNRMDNKKPVKQEIKKEPGESSKSGKVSSERQIRVNVVGQINNKIKIELGYEFPDGYKSFLLEYDPSRLESLGLGYPFRIFSFETPQSEEMIQPVAQREVDRYMDMYCSFPRSSDAIEQVNVPLCIAAHSEAHNYKDGDEDEAMVYYYIDLQPTQHKERPLKIYRVLRNNTVESIRTSNMVDFIEYCKRENKGIKESEEDMVRRKKK
;
A
#
# COMPACT_ATOMS: atom_id res chain seq x y z
N MET A 1 12.67 5.38 46.76
CA MET A 1 11.94 5.46 45.48
C MET A 1 12.07 4.13 44.77
N LYS A 2 10.96 3.44 44.49
CA LYS A 2 10.94 2.06 43.99
C LYS A 2 10.93 2.05 42.46
N THR A 3 12.02 1.57 41.87
CA THR A 3 12.15 1.16 40.48
C THR A 3 11.40 -0.15 40.26
N ARG A 4 10.50 -0.20 39.28
CA ARG A 4 9.93 -1.45 38.76
C ARG A 4 10.20 -1.50 37.26
N LEU A 5 11.26 -2.23 36.90
CA LEU A 5 11.43 -2.79 35.57
C LEU A 5 10.42 -3.93 35.40
N LEU A 6 9.63 -3.88 34.34
CA LEU A 6 8.84 -5.02 33.87
C LEU A 6 9.48 -5.51 32.57
N TYR A 7 10.28 -6.57 32.68
CA TYR A 7 10.66 -7.39 31.53
C TYR A 7 9.48 -8.31 31.20
N THR A 8 8.91 -8.19 30.01
CA THR A 8 7.98 -9.18 29.47
C THR A 8 8.74 -10.05 28.47
N LEU A 9 9.08 -11.26 28.92
CA LEU A 9 9.62 -12.34 28.08
C LEU A 9 8.46 -12.92 27.25
N ASN A 10 8.52 -12.80 25.93
CA ASN A 10 7.64 -13.57 25.04
C ASN A 10 8.28 -14.95 24.81
N LEU A 11 7.76 -15.97 25.47
CA LEU A 11 8.12 -17.37 25.24
C LEU A 11 7.22 -17.93 24.14
N PHE A 12 7.79 -18.13 22.94
CA PHE A 12 7.14 -18.88 21.86
C PHE A 12 7.14 -20.37 22.19
N ALA A 13 5.95 -20.97 22.29
CA ALA A 13 5.78 -22.42 22.33
C ALA A 13 5.23 -22.89 20.98
N CYS A 14 6.12 -23.41 20.13
CA CYS A 14 5.74 -24.16 18.94
C CYS A 14 5.34 -25.58 19.36
N THR A 15 4.04 -25.88 19.35
CA THR A 15 3.56 -27.27 19.36
C THR A 15 3.01 -27.60 17.98
N GLY A 16 3.81 -28.35 17.23
CA GLY A 16 3.38 -29.02 16.02
C GLY A 16 2.46 -30.19 16.34
N ILE A 17 1.39 -30.31 15.56
CA ILE A 17 0.72 -31.58 15.32
C ILE A 17 0.65 -31.75 13.80
N GLY A 18 1.54 -32.60 13.32
CA GLY A 18 1.48 -33.16 11.98
C GLY A 18 0.69 -34.47 11.95
N ALA A 19 0.27 -34.81 10.73
CA ALA A 19 -0.29 -36.07 10.24
C ALA A 19 -1.82 -36.26 10.38
N CYS A 20 -2.52 -36.34 9.24
CA CYS A 20 -2.75 -37.61 8.53
C CYS A 20 -3.69 -37.46 7.31
N ASN A 21 -3.17 -37.87 6.15
CA ASN A 21 -3.78 -38.67 5.08
C ASN A 21 -5.24 -38.45 4.63
N GLY A 22 -5.35 -38.03 3.37
CA GLY A 22 -5.83 -38.92 2.30
C GLY A 22 -7.33 -38.99 2.07
N MET A 23 -7.79 -38.52 0.89
CA MET A 23 -8.92 -39.16 0.22
C MET A 23 -8.76 -39.10 -1.31
N ASN A 24 -8.70 -40.31 -1.85
CA ASN A 24 -8.68 -40.71 -3.25
C ASN A 24 -10.11 -40.64 -3.80
N MET A 25 -10.32 -40.04 -4.97
CA MET A 25 -11.53 -40.27 -5.76
C MET A 25 -11.16 -40.54 -7.22
N ASN A 26 -11.36 -41.80 -7.61
CA ASN A 26 -11.39 -42.27 -8.98
C ASN A 26 -12.82 -42.18 -9.56
N ARG A 27 -12.87 -42.03 -10.89
CA ARG A 27 -13.99 -42.22 -11.84
C ARG A 27 -15.05 -41.10 -11.86
N MET A 28 -15.53 -40.63 -13.02
CA MET A 28 -15.87 -41.40 -14.22
C MET A 28 -15.98 -40.46 -15.43
N ASP A 29 -15.36 -40.83 -16.55
CA ASP A 29 -15.73 -40.33 -17.88
C ASP A 29 -17.13 -40.83 -18.23
N ASN A 30 -18.00 -39.94 -18.75
CA ASN A 30 -19.03 -40.31 -19.71
C ASN A 30 -19.58 -39.08 -20.47
N LYS A 31 -19.13 -38.97 -21.72
CA LYS A 31 -19.89 -38.68 -22.95
C LYS A 31 -21.07 -37.68 -22.88
N LYS A 32 -20.88 -36.52 -23.51
CA LYS A 32 -21.91 -35.75 -24.28
C LYS A 32 -22.43 -36.60 -25.47
N PRO A 33 -23.51 -36.23 -26.20
CA PRO A 33 -24.21 -34.93 -26.27
C PRO A 33 -25.77 -35.02 -26.30
N VAL A 34 -26.48 -33.89 -26.26
CA VAL A 34 -27.59 -33.54 -27.20
C VAL A 34 -27.93 -32.05 -27.05
N LYS A 35 -28.10 -31.41 -28.20
CA LYS A 35 -28.54 -30.02 -28.42
C LYS A 35 -30.02 -29.85 -28.07
N GLN A 36 -30.40 -28.72 -27.49
CA GLN A 36 -31.67 -28.07 -27.81
C GLN A 36 -31.51 -26.55 -27.72
N GLU A 37 -31.76 -25.91 -28.85
CA GLU A 37 -31.82 -24.46 -29.04
C GLU A 37 -33.02 -23.90 -28.28
N ILE A 38 -32.78 -22.87 -27.47
CA ILE A 38 -33.83 -21.93 -27.09
C ILE A 38 -33.38 -20.56 -27.57
N LYS A 39 -33.99 -20.12 -28.68
CA LYS A 39 -34.01 -18.73 -29.11
C LYS A 39 -34.74 -17.91 -28.05
N LYS A 40 -34.02 -17.01 -27.39
CA LYS A 40 -34.60 -15.79 -26.83
C LYS A 40 -33.68 -14.62 -27.20
N GLU A 41 -34.31 -13.64 -27.81
CA GLU A 41 -33.73 -12.36 -28.22
C GLU A 41 -32.92 -11.72 -27.08
N PRO A 42 -31.74 -11.15 -27.34
CA PRO A 42 -31.13 -10.24 -26.38
C PRO A 42 -31.81 -8.89 -26.57
N GLY A 43 -32.80 -8.64 -25.71
CA GLY A 43 -33.25 -7.30 -25.40
C GLY A 43 -32.06 -6.45 -24.97
N GLU A 44 -32.09 -5.20 -25.42
CA GLU A 44 -31.18 -4.10 -25.14
C GLU A 44 -30.52 -4.21 -23.75
N SER A 45 -29.21 -4.46 -23.74
CA SER A 45 -28.42 -4.26 -22.55
C SER A 45 -28.23 -2.77 -22.35
N SER A 46 -29.11 -2.20 -21.53
CA SER A 46 -29.01 -0.86 -20.98
C SER A 46 -27.64 -0.68 -20.32
N LYS A 47 -26.75 0.01 -21.04
CA LYS A 47 -25.56 0.66 -20.51
C LYS A 47 -26.00 1.79 -19.56
N SER A 48 -26.31 1.48 -18.30
CA SER A 48 -26.46 2.52 -17.28
C SER A 48 -26.37 1.92 -15.87
N GLY A 49 -25.24 2.09 -15.18
CA GLY A 49 -25.16 1.77 -13.74
C GLY A 49 -23.76 1.63 -13.13
N LYS A 50 -22.72 1.41 -13.93
CA LYS A 50 -21.42 0.90 -13.44
C LYS A 50 -20.55 1.89 -12.64
N VAL A 51 -20.77 3.21 -12.77
CA VAL A 51 -19.90 4.22 -12.15
C VAL A 51 -20.22 4.45 -10.67
N SER A 52 -21.45 4.18 -10.24
CA SER A 52 -21.86 4.38 -8.84
C SER A 52 -21.37 3.26 -7.92
N SER A 53 -21.21 2.04 -8.43
CA SER A 53 -20.77 0.89 -7.63
C SER A 53 -19.28 0.93 -7.32
N GLU A 54 -18.45 1.28 -8.31
CA GLU A 54 -16.99 1.25 -8.16
C GLU A 54 -16.48 2.30 -7.16
N ARG A 55 -16.97 3.54 -7.28
CA ARG A 55 -16.64 4.60 -6.31
C ARG A 55 -17.11 4.23 -4.90
N GLN A 56 -18.30 3.64 -4.76
CA GLN A 56 -18.81 3.23 -3.46
C GLN A 56 -17.97 2.11 -2.84
N ILE A 57 -17.59 1.10 -3.64
CA ILE A 57 -16.69 0.02 -3.20
C ILE A 57 -15.37 0.62 -2.70
N ARG A 58 -14.77 1.54 -3.46
CA ARG A 58 -13.51 2.19 -3.06
C ARG A 58 -13.66 3.00 -1.76
N VAL A 59 -14.74 3.76 -1.61
CA VAL A 59 -15.07 4.47 -0.36
C VAL A 59 -15.17 3.50 0.81
N ASN A 60 -15.84 2.36 0.61
CA ASN A 60 -15.97 1.34 1.64
C ASN A 60 -14.62 0.73 2.02
N VAL A 61 -13.72 0.46 1.05
CA VAL A 61 -12.35 -0.01 1.33
C VAL A 61 -11.58 1.02 2.15
N VAL A 62 -11.54 2.30 1.71
CA VAL A 62 -10.82 3.36 2.45
C VAL A 62 -11.39 3.51 3.86
N GLY A 63 -12.71 3.45 4.02
CA GLY A 63 -13.37 3.47 5.33
C GLY A 63 -12.97 2.31 6.22
N GLN A 64 -12.92 1.09 5.69
CA GLN A 64 -12.49 -0.10 6.45
C GLN A 64 -11.01 -0.03 6.85
N ILE A 65 -10.12 0.39 5.94
CA ILE A 65 -8.70 0.56 6.24
C ILE A 65 -8.54 1.60 7.36
N ASN A 66 -9.15 2.79 7.22
CA ASN A 66 -9.07 3.86 8.21
C ASN A 66 -9.58 3.42 9.59
N ASN A 67 -10.69 2.67 9.63
CA ASN A 67 -11.24 2.15 10.89
C ASN A 67 -10.29 1.13 11.55
N LYS A 68 -9.68 0.23 10.76
CA LYS A 68 -8.70 -0.74 11.27
C LYS A 68 -7.45 -0.04 11.79
N ILE A 69 -6.88 0.91 11.04
CA ILE A 69 -5.73 1.70 11.49
C ILE A 69 -6.06 2.48 12.77
N LYS A 70 -7.27 3.04 12.87
CA LYS A 70 -7.72 3.70 14.10
C LYS A 70 -7.77 2.75 15.29
N ILE A 71 -8.18 1.50 15.09
CA ILE A 71 -8.20 0.49 16.16
C ILE A 71 -6.77 0.11 16.56
N GLU A 72 -5.89 -0.15 15.60
CA GLU A 72 -4.52 -0.62 15.85
C GLU A 72 -3.60 0.47 16.40
N LEU A 73 -3.68 1.70 15.87
CA LEU A 73 -2.76 2.79 16.18
C LEU A 73 -3.40 3.89 17.04
N GLY A 74 -4.72 3.93 17.16
CA GLY A 74 -5.44 4.98 17.89
C GLY A 74 -5.66 6.28 17.10
N TYR A 75 -5.28 6.30 15.80
CA TYR A 75 -5.33 7.50 14.96
C TYR A 75 -6.01 7.24 13.61
N GLU A 76 -6.63 8.28 13.06
CA GLU A 76 -7.23 8.23 11.73
C GLU A 76 -6.29 8.79 10.67
N PHE A 77 -6.53 8.42 9.42
CA PHE A 77 -5.88 9.05 8.29
C PHE A 77 -6.25 10.53 8.20
N PRO A 78 -5.28 11.40 7.87
CA PRO A 78 -5.57 12.77 7.46
C PRO A 78 -6.50 12.79 6.24
N ASP A 79 -7.40 13.76 6.16
CA ASP A 79 -8.38 13.84 5.08
C ASP A 79 -7.73 13.94 3.70
N GLY A 80 -6.61 14.67 3.59
CA GLY A 80 -5.83 14.72 2.35
C GLY A 80 -5.32 13.36 1.88
N TYR A 81 -4.98 12.46 2.80
CA TYR A 81 -4.56 11.10 2.47
C TYR A 81 -5.76 10.19 2.13
N LYS A 82 -6.89 10.34 2.83
CA LYS A 82 -8.15 9.67 2.46
C LYS A 82 -8.57 10.04 1.04
N SER A 83 -8.57 11.33 0.71
CA SER A 83 -8.87 11.83 -0.64
C SER A 83 -7.92 11.27 -1.69
N PHE A 84 -6.62 11.18 -1.37
CA PHE A 84 -5.64 10.56 -2.26
C PHE A 84 -5.98 9.09 -2.56
N LEU A 85 -6.27 8.27 -1.54
CA LEU A 85 -6.60 6.85 -1.73
C LEU A 85 -7.89 6.64 -2.54
N LEU A 86 -8.83 7.58 -2.46
CA LEU A 86 -10.07 7.56 -3.25
C LEU A 86 -9.85 7.95 -4.72
N GLU A 87 -8.84 8.79 -4.99
CA GLU A 87 -8.63 9.35 -6.33
C GLU A 87 -7.64 8.53 -7.18
N TYR A 88 -6.59 7.99 -6.56
CA TYR A 88 -5.44 7.41 -7.28
C TYR A 88 -5.31 5.93 -7.00
N ASP A 89 -5.56 5.05 -7.97
CA ASP A 89 -5.12 3.64 -7.96
C ASP A 89 -3.73 3.50 -8.61
N PRO A 90 -3.10 2.32 -8.51
CA PRO A 90 -1.81 2.06 -9.15
C PRO A 90 -1.81 2.39 -10.65
N SER A 91 -2.86 2.01 -11.38
CA SER A 91 -2.99 2.31 -12.82
C SER A 91 -2.96 3.82 -13.12
N ARG A 92 -3.68 4.63 -12.34
CA ARG A 92 -3.69 6.09 -12.50
C ARG A 92 -2.34 6.72 -12.12
N LEU A 93 -1.68 6.22 -11.07
CA LEU A 93 -0.33 6.65 -10.71
C LEU A 93 0.68 6.33 -11.82
N GLU A 94 0.59 5.15 -12.42
CA GLU A 94 1.43 4.77 -13.56
C GLU A 94 1.21 5.69 -14.76
N SER A 95 -0.04 6.06 -15.07
CA SER A 95 -0.36 7.03 -16.14
C SER A 95 0.26 8.42 -15.91
N LEU A 96 0.54 8.77 -14.64
CA LEU A 96 1.25 9.99 -14.25
C LEU A 96 2.78 9.83 -14.28
N GLY A 97 3.27 8.68 -14.71
CA GLY A 97 4.68 8.32 -14.71
C GLY A 97 5.21 7.89 -13.35
N LEU A 98 4.36 7.46 -12.41
CA LEU A 98 4.71 7.11 -11.03
C LEU A 98 4.50 5.62 -10.71
N GLY A 99 5.17 4.73 -11.46
CA GLY A 99 5.19 3.27 -11.19
C GLY A 99 6.58 2.70 -10.88
N TYR A 100 7.63 3.28 -11.45
CA TYR A 100 9.03 2.96 -11.17
C TYR A 100 9.89 4.23 -11.34
N PRO A 101 10.89 4.48 -10.47
CA PRO A 101 11.31 3.71 -9.29
C PRO A 101 10.50 4.00 -8.02
N PHE A 102 9.52 4.91 -8.12
CA PHE A 102 8.59 5.21 -7.03
C PHE A 102 7.45 4.22 -6.97
N ARG A 103 7.20 3.69 -5.77
CA ARG A 103 6.01 2.92 -5.43
C ARG A 103 5.21 3.70 -4.38
N ILE A 104 4.27 4.52 -4.84
CA ILE A 104 3.32 5.19 -3.95
C ILE A 104 2.24 4.17 -3.56
N PHE A 105 1.97 4.08 -2.26
CA PHE A 105 1.08 3.06 -1.71
C PHE A 105 -0.37 3.43 -2.00
N SER A 106 -0.95 2.67 -2.91
CA SER A 106 -2.37 2.63 -3.22
C SER A 106 -2.80 1.19 -3.49
N PHE A 107 -4.06 0.99 -3.85
CA PHE A 107 -4.68 -0.30 -4.15
C PHE A 107 -5.62 -0.17 -5.36
N GLU A 108 -5.76 -1.29 -6.09
CA GLU A 108 -6.74 -1.43 -7.15
C GLU A 108 -8.14 -1.52 -6.56
N THR A 109 -9.11 -0.86 -7.18
CA THR A 109 -10.50 -0.91 -6.71
C THR A 109 -11.03 -2.35 -6.84
N PRO A 110 -11.52 -2.98 -5.77
CA PRO A 110 -12.08 -4.32 -5.86
C PRO A 110 -13.24 -4.39 -6.85
N GLN A 111 -13.37 -5.52 -7.55
CA GLN A 111 -14.44 -5.72 -8.54
C GLN A 111 -15.81 -6.01 -7.91
N SER A 112 -15.85 -6.36 -6.62
CA SER A 112 -17.06 -6.70 -5.89
C SER A 112 -16.95 -6.39 -4.40
N GLU A 113 -18.08 -6.40 -3.68
CA GLU A 113 -18.15 -6.08 -2.26
C GLU A 113 -17.49 -7.15 -1.38
N GLU A 114 -17.54 -8.42 -1.77
CA GLU A 114 -16.91 -9.53 -1.04
C GLU A 114 -15.40 -9.38 -0.96
N MET A 115 -14.81 -8.66 -1.92
CA MET A 115 -13.37 -8.40 -2.00
C MET A 115 -12.93 -7.17 -1.18
N ILE A 116 -13.86 -6.40 -0.61
CA ILE A 116 -13.53 -5.21 0.20
C ILE A 116 -12.69 -5.62 1.41
N GLN A 117 -13.14 -6.60 2.19
CA GLN A 117 -12.47 -6.99 3.43
C GLN A 117 -11.08 -7.60 3.18
N PRO A 118 -10.88 -8.54 2.23
CA PRO A 118 -9.55 -9.05 1.91
C PRO A 118 -8.57 -7.98 1.43
N VAL A 119 -9.02 -7.01 0.63
CA VAL A 119 -8.16 -5.90 0.19
C VAL A 119 -7.83 -4.99 1.35
N ALA A 120 -8.84 -4.55 2.12
CA ALA A 120 -8.61 -3.69 3.28
C ALA A 120 -7.66 -4.33 4.31
N GLN A 121 -7.77 -5.64 4.56
CA GLN A 121 -6.87 -6.35 5.48
C GLN A 121 -5.43 -6.35 4.95
N ARG A 122 -5.20 -6.71 3.68
CA ARG A 122 -3.87 -6.71 3.07
C ARG A 122 -3.19 -5.34 3.15
N GLU A 123 -3.97 -4.29 2.92
CA GLU A 123 -3.49 -2.92 3.00
C GLU A 123 -3.09 -2.55 4.44
N VAL A 124 -3.89 -2.95 5.43
CA VAL A 124 -3.57 -2.77 6.84
C VAL A 124 -2.32 -3.55 7.24
N ASP A 125 -2.21 -4.83 6.85
CA ASP A 125 -1.03 -5.66 7.15
C ASP A 125 0.24 -4.99 6.62
N ARG A 126 0.20 -4.52 5.35
CA ARG A 126 1.30 -3.75 4.76
C ARG A 126 1.65 -2.50 5.57
N TYR A 127 0.65 -1.71 6.00
CA TYR A 127 0.93 -0.52 6.81
C TYR A 127 1.55 -0.87 8.16
N MET A 128 1.10 -1.95 8.80
CA MET A 128 1.61 -2.40 10.10
C MET A 128 3.03 -2.95 10.00
N ASP A 129 3.35 -3.70 8.95
CA ASP A 129 4.71 -4.16 8.68
C ASP A 129 5.67 -2.98 8.55
N MET A 130 5.27 -1.95 7.79
CA MET A 130 6.10 -0.76 7.55
C MET A 130 6.18 0.18 8.77
N TYR A 131 5.15 0.19 9.62
CA TYR A 131 5.15 0.88 10.91
C TYR A 131 6.17 0.26 11.88
N CYS A 132 6.28 -1.08 11.86
CA CYS A 132 7.28 -1.80 12.65
C CYS A 132 8.71 -1.53 12.18
N SER A 133 8.90 -1.28 10.88
CA SER A 133 10.21 -0.96 10.29
C SER A 133 10.65 0.50 10.41
N PHE A 134 9.81 1.41 10.92
CA PHE A 134 10.20 2.82 11.10
C PHE A 134 11.33 2.96 12.14
N PRO A 135 12.35 3.81 11.91
CA PRO A 135 13.45 4.02 12.85
C PRO A 135 12.97 4.43 14.25
N ARG A 136 13.49 3.77 15.28
CA ARG A 136 13.15 4.05 16.69
C ARG A 136 14.23 4.83 17.44
N SER A 137 15.09 5.56 16.72
CA SER A 137 16.01 6.52 17.36
C SER A 137 15.22 7.66 17.98
N SER A 138 15.75 8.28 19.05
CA SER A 138 15.10 9.41 19.72
C SER A 138 14.76 10.53 18.73
N ASP A 139 15.71 10.90 17.86
CA ASP A 139 15.54 11.95 16.85
C ASP A 139 14.42 11.64 15.84
N ALA A 140 14.18 10.37 15.51
CA ALA A 140 13.14 9.95 14.59
C ALA A 140 11.75 10.02 15.25
N ILE A 141 11.63 9.53 16.48
CA ILE A 141 10.39 9.53 17.26
C ILE A 141 9.97 10.96 17.62
N GLU A 142 10.92 11.85 17.90
CA GLU A 142 10.65 13.28 18.16
C GLU A 142 10.08 14.00 16.93
N GLN A 143 10.44 13.55 15.72
CA GLN A 143 9.98 14.16 14.47
C GLN A 143 8.67 13.56 13.94
N VAL A 144 8.48 12.24 14.13
CA VAL A 144 7.35 11.47 13.66
C VAL A 144 6.91 10.50 14.76
N ASN A 145 5.78 10.79 15.39
CA ASN A 145 5.34 9.98 16.52
C ASN A 145 4.60 8.71 16.05
N VAL A 146 3.68 8.87 15.08
CA VAL A 146 2.85 7.77 14.58
C VAL A 146 3.05 7.63 13.06
N PRO A 147 4.15 6.99 12.63
CA PRO A 147 4.54 6.93 11.22
C PRO A 147 3.61 6.03 10.40
N LEU A 148 2.99 6.56 9.35
CA LEU A 148 2.35 5.74 8.31
C LEU A 148 3.13 5.84 7.01
N CYS A 149 3.67 4.72 6.52
CA CYS A 149 4.38 4.68 5.25
C CYS A 149 3.40 4.84 4.08
N ILE A 150 3.66 5.80 3.19
CA ILE A 150 2.81 6.14 2.04
C ILE A 150 3.49 5.96 0.69
N ALA A 151 4.82 5.81 0.66
CA ALA A 151 5.54 5.48 -0.55
C ALA A 151 6.92 4.87 -0.24
N ALA A 152 7.49 4.19 -1.22
CA ALA A 152 8.87 3.74 -1.22
C ALA A 152 9.55 4.10 -2.54
N HIS A 153 10.87 4.23 -2.52
CA HIS A 153 11.72 4.52 -3.67
C HIS A 153 12.94 3.58 -3.65
N SER A 154 13.19 2.88 -4.75
CA SER A 154 14.31 1.95 -4.91
C SER A 154 15.14 2.29 -6.15
N GLU A 155 16.47 2.29 -6.02
CA GLU A 155 17.40 2.65 -7.11
C GLU A 155 17.75 1.46 -8.03
N ALA A 156 17.31 0.22 -7.73
CA ALA A 156 17.74 -0.96 -8.46
C ALA A 156 16.88 -1.27 -9.71
N HIS A 157 17.55 -1.42 -10.85
CA HIS A 157 16.96 -1.64 -12.19
C HIS A 157 16.70 -3.10 -12.59
N ASN A 158 16.94 -4.09 -11.73
CA ASN A 158 16.90 -5.49 -12.16
C ASN A 158 15.80 -6.28 -11.47
N TYR A 159 14.60 -6.25 -12.05
CA TYR A 159 13.66 -7.36 -11.89
C TYR A 159 14.20 -8.57 -12.65
N LYS A 160 14.89 -9.45 -11.93
CA LYS A 160 14.89 -10.89 -12.22
C LYS A 160 14.46 -11.59 -10.95
N ASP A 161 13.21 -12.05 -10.94
CA ASP A 161 12.70 -13.13 -10.11
C ASP A 161 13.09 -13.13 -8.61
N GLY A 162 12.26 -12.50 -7.79
CA GLY A 162 11.98 -13.01 -6.44
C GLY A 162 12.85 -12.55 -5.26
N ASP A 163 13.88 -11.74 -5.47
CA ASP A 163 14.62 -11.13 -4.37
C ASP A 163 14.03 -9.74 -4.04
N GLU A 164 13.51 -9.60 -2.81
CA GLU A 164 12.98 -8.34 -2.27
C GLU A 164 14.14 -7.36 -2.01
N ASP A 165 14.44 -6.49 -2.96
CA ASP A 165 15.39 -5.39 -2.69
C ASP A 165 14.80 -4.40 -1.67
N GLU A 166 15.58 -4.15 -0.63
CA GLU A 166 15.37 -3.15 0.42
C GLU A 166 15.21 -1.76 -0.21
N ALA A 167 14.07 -1.10 0.00
CA ALA A 167 13.89 0.25 -0.54
C ALA A 167 14.93 1.22 0.05
N MET A 168 15.47 2.09 -0.79
CA MET A 168 16.53 3.03 -0.39
C MET A 168 15.98 4.23 0.38
N VAL A 169 14.73 4.61 0.08
CA VAL A 169 14.02 5.70 0.75
C VAL A 169 12.56 5.31 0.97
N TYR A 170 12.07 5.51 2.18
CA TYR A 170 10.66 5.35 2.55
C TYR A 170 10.06 6.71 2.88
N TYR A 171 8.78 6.91 2.55
CA TYR A 171 8.08 8.17 2.80
C TYR A 171 6.94 7.93 3.79
N TYR A 172 6.89 8.75 4.83
CA TYR A 172 5.94 8.62 5.94
C TYR A 172 5.14 9.90 6.16
N ILE A 173 3.90 9.76 6.59
CA ILE A 173 3.13 10.82 7.25
C ILE A 173 3.08 10.55 8.75
N ASP A 174 3.01 11.61 9.57
CA ASP A 174 2.66 11.44 10.99
C ASP A 174 1.13 11.45 11.12
N LEU A 175 0.57 10.38 11.68
CA LEU A 175 -0.86 10.29 11.97
C LEU A 175 -1.27 11.06 13.21
N GLN A 176 -0.33 11.42 14.09
CA GLN A 176 -0.68 12.20 15.26
C GLN A 176 -1.11 13.62 14.83
N PRO A 177 -2.38 14.01 15.08
CA PRO A 177 -2.78 15.38 14.84
C PRO A 177 -1.99 16.28 15.78
N THR A 178 -1.34 17.31 15.25
CA THR A 178 -0.76 18.33 16.11
C THR A 178 -1.86 19.02 16.91
N GLN A 179 -1.55 19.44 18.14
CA GLN A 179 -2.50 20.06 19.09
C GLN A 179 -3.31 21.25 18.51
N HIS A 180 -2.86 21.81 17.40
CA HIS A 180 -3.63 22.73 16.56
C HIS A 180 -4.15 22.00 15.32
N LYS A 181 -5.48 21.96 15.17
CA LYS A 181 -6.26 21.26 14.13
C LYS A 181 -5.92 21.61 12.66
N GLU A 182 -4.96 22.49 12.42
CA GLU A 182 -4.65 23.05 11.09
C GLU A 182 -3.14 23.11 10.86
N ARG A 183 -2.43 21.97 10.94
CA ARG A 183 -1.15 21.87 10.23
C ARG A 183 -1.36 21.18 8.89
N PRO A 184 -0.72 21.68 7.82
CA PRO A 184 -0.67 20.99 6.54
C PRO A 184 -0.08 19.59 6.72
N LEU A 185 -0.49 18.65 5.87
CA LEU A 185 0.02 17.28 5.88
C LEU A 185 1.55 17.32 5.73
N LYS A 186 2.26 16.90 6.77
CA LYS A 186 3.72 16.78 6.72
C LYS A 186 4.10 15.40 6.25
N ILE A 187 5.01 15.36 5.30
CA ILE A 187 5.60 14.13 4.80
C ILE A 187 7.08 14.15 5.15
N TYR A 188 7.60 12.99 5.52
CA TYR A 188 8.98 12.75 5.88
C TYR A 188 9.53 11.69 4.96
N ARG A 189 10.80 11.81 4.59
CA ARG A 189 11.53 10.73 3.94
C ARG A 189 12.53 10.15 4.94
N VAL A 190 12.64 8.83 4.94
CA VAL A 190 13.58 8.05 5.75
C VAL A 190 14.59 7.45 4.80
N LEU A 191 15.85 7.86 4.96
CA LEU A 191 16.96 7.37 4.16
C LEU A 191 17.45 6.02 4.71
N ARG A 192 18.20 5.27 3.89
CA ARG A 192 18.82 3.98 4.28
C ARG A 192 19.63 4.02 5.58
N ASN A 193 20.24 5.15 5.90
CA ASN A 193 20.99 5.34 7.15
C ASN A 193 20.09 5.70 8.35
N ASN A 194 18.77 5.51 8.24
CA ASN A 194 17.73 5.87 9.20
C ASN A 194 17.60 7.37 9.51
N THR A 195 18.18 8.24 8.68
CA THR A 195 17.98 9.69 8.81
C THR A 195 16.55 10.04 8.36
N VAL A 196 15.85 10.79 9.20
CA VAL A 196 14.50 11.30 8.93
C VAL A 196 14.60 12.75 8.49
N GLU A 197 14.04 13.07 7.33
CA GLU A 197 14.04 14.42 6.76
C GLU A 197 12.62 14.84 6.38
N SER A 198 12.20 16.03 6.79
CA SER A 198 10.92 16.59 6.32
C SER A 198 11.04 17.06 4.87
N ILE A 199 10.13 16.61 4.01
CA ILE A 199 10.02 17.16 2.66
C ILE A 199 9.11 18.39 2.67
N ARG A 200 9.45 19.37 1.83
CA ARG A 200 8.68 20.62 1.70
C ARG A 200 7.44 20.41 0.83
N THR A 201 6.46 19.69 1.35
CA THR A 201 5.13 19.50 0.75
C THR A 201 4.05 19.87 1.76
N SER A 202 2.92 20.39 1.28
CA SER A 202 1.82 20.80 2.18
C SER A 202 0.59 19.88 2.09
N ASN A 203 0.54 19.02 1.07
CA ASN A 203 -0.56 18.13 0.77
C ASN A 203 -0.09 16.96 -0.14
N MET A 204 -0.99 16.02 -0.45
CA MET A 204 -0.69 14.87 -1.31
C MET A 204 -0.48 15.24 -2.79
N VAL A 205 -1.06 16.32 -3.29
CA VAL A 205 -0.84 16.78 -4.67
C VAL A 205 0.58 17.31 -4.84
N ASP A 206 1.06 18.13 -3.91
CA ASP A 206 2.45 18.60 -3.87
C ASP A 206 3.42 17.42 -3.77
N PHE A 207 3.04 16.36 -3.05
CA PHE A 207 3.82 15.15 -2.94
C PHE A 207 3.91 14.36 -4.25
N ILE A 208 2.80 14.21 -4.97
CA ILE A 208 2.78 13.59 -6.30
C ILE A 208 3.72 14.36 -7.24
N GLU A 209 3.64 15.69 -7.23
CA GLU A 209 4.52 16.54 -8.06
C GLU A 209 5.99 16.46 -7.61
N TYR A 210 6.25 16.35 -6.30
CA TYR A 210 7.58 16.04 -5.79
C TYR A 210 8.09 14.71 -6.36
N CYS A 211 7.32 13.62 -6.24
CA CYS A 211 7.70 12.31 -6.78
C CYS A 211 7.94 12.34 -8.29
N LYS A 212 7.15 13.10 -9.06
CA LYS A 212 7.36 13.26 -10.51
C LYS A 212 8.69 13.92 -10.84
N ARG A 213 9.03 15.00 -10.12
CA ARG A 213 10.31 15.71 -10.33
C ARG A 213 11.49 14.81 -10.00
N GLU A 214 11.45 14.11 -8.86
CA GLU A 214 12.51 13.18 -8.47
C GLU A 214 12.63 12.04 -9.49
N ASN A 215 11.51 11.44 -9.92
CA ASN A 215 11.54 10.37 -10.91
C ASN A 215 12.16 10.82 -12.24
N LYS A 216 11.82 12.02 -12.70
CA LYS A 216 12.42 12.60 -13.92
C LYS A 216 13.94 12.76 -13.77
N GLY A 217 14.40 13.31 -12.65
CA GLY A 217 15.84 13.48 -12.39
C GLY A 217 16.60 12.16 -12.36
N ILE A 218 15.99 11.10 -11.82
CA ILE A 218 16.57 9.75 -11.78
C ILE A 218 16.71 9.19 -13.21
N LYS A 219 15.64 9.21 -14.00
CA LYS A 219 15.67 8.72 -15.39
C LYS A 219 16.70 9.45 -16.26
N GLU A 220 16.81 10.78 -16.11
CA GLU A 220 17.82 11.58 -16.82
C GLU A 220 19.25 11.17 -16.43
N SER A 221 19.50 10.93 -15.12
CA SER A 221 20.80 10.47 -14.63
C SER A 221 21.16 9.07 -15.15
N GLU A 222 20.19 8.16 -15.20
CA GLU A 222 20.35 6.80 -15.72
C GLU A 222 20.69 6.80 -17.22
N GLU A 223 19.97 7.59 -18.02
CA GLU A 223 20.24 7.76 -19.44
C GLU A 223 21.65 8.29 -19.70
N ASP A 224 22.09 9.28 -18.91
CA ASP A 224 23.43 9.84 -19.00
C ASP A 224 24.52 8.83 -18.62
N MET A 225 24.29 8.01 -17.59
CA MET A 225 25.19 6.92 -17.22
C MET A 225 25.33 5.89 -18.36
N VAL A 226 24.22 5.49 -18.98
CA VAL A 226 24.23 4.56 -20.11
C VAL A 226 24.99 5.15 -21.31
N ARG A 227 24.79 6.45 -21.60
CA ARG A 227 25.53 7.15 -22.68
C ARG A 227 27.03 7.19 -22.42
N ARG A 228 27.46 7.43 -21.18
CA ARG A 228 28.88 7.42 -20.79
C ARG A 228 29.52 6.04 -20.90
N LYS A 229 28.79 4.96 -20.61
CA LYS A 229 29.30 3.58 -20.74
C LYS A 229 29.45 3.10 -22.20
N LYS A 230 28.81 3.78 -23.15
CA LYS A 230 28.84 3.44 -24.59
C LYS A 230 29.90 4.22 -25.38
N LYS A 231 30.58 5.18 -24.76
CA LYS A 231 31.70 5.93 -25.34
C LYS A 231 33.02 5.34 -24.84
#